data_AF-A0A524CRW2-F1
#
_entry.id   AF-A0A524CRW2-F1
#
_cell.length_a   1.000
_cell.length_b   1.000
_cell.length_c   1.000
_cell.angle_alpha   90.00
_cell.angle_beta   90.00
_cell.angle_gamma   90.00
#
_symmetry.space_group_name_H-M   'P 1'
#
loop_
_entity.id
_entity.type
_entity.pdbx_description
1 polymer ?
#
loop_
_entity_poly.entity_id
_entity_poly.type
_entity_poly.pdbx_seq_one_letter_code
_entity_poly.pdbx_strand_id
1 'polypeptide(L)'
;MADRRSILGMWLIERGSGRNLVARAYDGIDIDMDLIAPFLSATHTFIDKASNETLKTIDTENSRYVWEANEHLLFVMVISKAARIGHMRFMLEYALNEFINNFIPQDTGVANILKEWHGDPTAFREFGLFLDELVAQYEETDECLLAGKSMDCLEVYNHIFREIMKIDMETRDKQNIARSIRNRIGPLNEKYEFLEGVPIDGHGIEVLEIDVAKGDISYRSLRNALEELLRITAEEVQERAGLNKYRHMVFEHLMPYVKRDIQRLQTYAILDDVVRYLF
;
A
#
# COMPACT_ATOMS: atom_id res chain seq x y z
N MET A 1 -15.51 11.67 0.30
CA MET A 1 -14.21 11.02 0.55
C MET A 1 -14.37 9.61 0.03
N ALA A 2 -13.72 9.29 -1.09
CA ALA A 2 -13.91 8.01 -1.76
C ALA A 2 -12.94 7.00 -1.15
N ASP A 3 -13.51 5.97 -0.57
CA ASP A 3 -12.88 4.75 -0.09
C ASP A 3 -12.10 4.14 -1.26
N ARG A 4 -10.80 4.44 -1.38
CA ARG A 4 -10.07 4.22 -2.64
C ARG A 4 -9.63 2.76 -2.74
N ARG A 5 -10.58 1.87 -2.99
CA ARG A 5 -10.36 0.42 -3.17
C ARG A 5 -9.26 0.13 -4.17
N SER A 6 -8.45 -0.88 -3.87
CA SER A 6 -7.43 -1.38 -4.79
C SER A 6 -8.06 -2.13 -5.97
N ILE A 7 -9.16 -2.85 -5.72
CA ILE A 7 -9.90 -3.63 -6.73
C ILE A 7 -11.21 -2.91 -7.06
N LEU A 8 -11.36 -2.54 -8.33
CA LEU A 8 -12.51 -1.77 -8.83
C LEU A 8 -13.58 -2.69 -9.44
N GLY A 9 -13.16 -3.83 -10.01
CA GLY A 9 -14.08 -4.85 -10.51
C GLY A 9 -13.38 -6.12 -10.99
N MET A 10 -14.16 -7.19 -11.13
CA MET A 10 -13.72 -8.53 -11.52
C MET A 10 -14.74 -9.19 -12.45
N TRP A 11 -14.27 -9.84 -13.52
CA TRP A 11 -15.12 -10.48 -14.53
C TRP A 11 -14.56 -11.80 -15.02
N LEU A 12 -15.35 -12.85 -14.88
CA LEU A 12 -15.07 -14.14 -15.47
C LEU A 12 -15.85 -14.26 -16.79
N ILE A 13 -15.13 -14.42 -17.89
CA ILE A 13 -15.66 -14.35 -19.25
C ILE A 13 -15.36 -15.67 -19.97
N GLU A 14 -16.31 -16.18 -20.74
CA GLU A 14 -16.04 -17.25 -21.70
C GLU A 14 -15.20 -16.71 -22.86
N ARG A 15 -14.01 -17.27 -23.03
CA ARG A 15 -13.02 -16.82 -24.03
C ARG A 15 -13.53 -16.93 -25.47
N GLY A 16 -14.27 -18.00 -25.79
CA GLY A 16 -14.72 -18.26 -27.16
C GLY A 16 -15.83 -17.32 -27.65
N SER A 17 -16.78 -16.99 -26.77
CA SER A 17 -17.98 -16.24 -27.12
C SER A 17 -17.97 -14.79 -26.62
N GLY A 18 -17.13 -14.47 -25.64
CA GLY A 18 -17.15 -13.20 -24.91
C GLY A 18 -18.32 -13.08 -23.93
N ARG A 19 -19.07 -14.16 -23.66
CA ARG A 19 -20.16 -14.15 -22.67
C ARG A 19 -19.62 -13.99 -21.26
N ASN A 20 -20.26 -13.12 -20.49
CA ASN A 20 -19.91 -12.83 -19.11
C ASN A 20 -20.55 -13.86 -18.17
N LEU A 21 -19.74 -14.66 -17.47
CA LEU A 21 -20.21 -15.69 -16.53
C LEU A 21 -20.48 -15.10 -15.15
N VAL A 22 -19.57 -14.24 -14.68
CA VAL A 22 -19.67 -13.55 -13.39
C VAL A 22 -19.13 -12.15 -13.54
N ALA A 23 -19.90 -11.17 -13.06
CA ALA A 23 -19.50 -9.78 -12.96
C ALA A 23 -19.60 -9.30 -11.52
N ARG A 24 -18.55 -8.65 -11.04
CA ARG A 24 -18.53 -7.88 -9.80
C ARG A 24 -17.94 -6.50 -10.06
N ALA A 25 -18.77 -5.48 -9.92
CA ALA A 25 -18.35 -4.08 -9.94
C ALA A 25 -18.44 -3.57 -8.50
N TYR A 26 -17.36 -2.96 -8.02
CA TYR A 26 -17.27 -2.51 -6.63
C TYR A 26 -17.40 -1.01 -6.53
N ASP A 27 -16.42 -0.27 -7.04
CA ASP A 27 -16.41 1.19 -6.99
C ASP A 27 -15.80 1.80 -8.25
N GLY A 28 -16.33 2.95 -8.68
CA GLY A 28 -15.83 3.72 -9.82
C GLY A 28 -16.05 3.12 -11.22
N ILE A 29 -16.79 2.01 -11.36
CA ILE A 29 -17.11 1.39 -12.64
C ILE A 29 -18.62 1.48 -12.90
N ASP A 30 -19.03 2.48 -13.68
CA ASP A 30 -20.39 2.62 -14.21
C ASP A 30 -20.40 2.23 -15.69
N ILE A 31 -20.05 0.97 -15.96
CA ILE A 31 -20.04 0.46 -17.34
C ILE A 31 -20.84 -0.83 -17.42
N ASP A 32 -21.65 -0.92 -18.49
CA ASP A 32 -22.32 -2.15 -18.88
C ASP A 32 -21.29 -3.21 -19.27
N MET A 33 -21.16 -4.23 -18.45
CA MET A 33 -20.11 -5.24 -18.60
C MET A 33 -20.44 -6.27 -19.67
N ASP A 34 -21.72 -6.42 -20.03
CA ASP A 34 -22.11 -7.24 -21.18
C ASP A 34 -21.66 -6.57 -22.50
N LEU A 35 -21.44 -5.25 -22.49
CA LEU A 35 -20.84 -4.51 -23.59
C LEU A 35 -19.30 -4.66 -23.62
N ILE A 36 -18.64 -4.68 -22.47
CA ILE A 36 -17.17 -4.70 -22.38
C ILE A 36 -16.59 -6.12 -22.53
N ALA A 37 -17.26 -7.17 -22.03
CA ALA A 37 -16.72 -8.52 -22.04
C ALA A 37 -16.34 -9.04 -23.45
N PRO A 38 -17.15 -8.81 -24.51
CA PRO A 38 -16.77 -9.15 -25.88
C PRO A 38 -15.53 -8.39 -26.37
N PHE A 39 -15.39 -7.11 -25.99
CA PHE A 39 -14.22 -6.31 -26.33
C PHE A 39 -12.95 -6.86 -25.67
N LEU A 40 -12.99 -7.13 -24.37
CA LEU A 40 -11.84 -7.68 -23.63
C LEU A 40 -11.41 -9.05 -24.19
N SER A 41 -12.38 -9.90 -24.52
CA SER A 41 -12.11 -11.20 -25.13
C SER A 41 -11.49 -11.08 -26.53
N ALA A 42 -12.02 -10.18 -27.37
CA ALA A 42 -11.50 -9.91 -28.70
C ALA A 42 -10.07 -9.34 -28.64
N THR A 43 -9.80 -8.38 -27.74
CA THR A 43 -8.46 -7.81 -27.54
C THR A 43 -7.46 -8.88 -27.10
N HIS A 44 -7.83 -9.71 -26.11
CA HIS A 44 -6.96 -10.80 -25.67
C HIS A 44 -6.66 -11.78 -26.82
N THR A 45 -7.69 -12.20 -27.57
CA THR A 45 -7.53 -13.12 -28.71
C THR A 45 -6.70 -12.53 -29.85
N PHE A 46 -6.87 -11.23 -30.13
CA PHE A 46 -6.07 -10.53 -31.13
C PHE A 46 -4.59 -10.52 -30.76
N ILE A 47 -4.26 -10.13 -29.52
CA ILE A 47 -2.87 -10.08 -29.05
C ILE A 47 -2.25 -11.46 -29.06
N ASP A 48 -2.93 -12.46 -28.49
CA ASP A 48 -2.45 -13.85 -28.44
C ASP A 48 -2.11 -14.40 -29.84
N LYS A 49 -2.92 -14.08 -30.86
CA LYS A 49 -2.67 -14.48 -32.25
C LYS A 49 -1.63 -13.62 -32.97
N ALA A 50 -1.53 -12.34 -32.64
CA ALA A 50 -0.65 -11.40 -33.33
C ALA A 50 0.80 -11.48 -32.84
N SER A 51 1.01 -11.71 -31.55
CA SER A 51 2.33 -11.75 -30.93
C SER A 51 2.76 -13.13 -30.43
N ASN A 52 1.89 -14.15 -30.45
CA ASN A 52 2.10 -15.43 -29.75
C ASN A 52 2.43 -15.23 -28.26
N GLU A 53 1.92 -14.16 -27.66
CA GLU A 53 2.11 -13.83 -26.24
C GLU A 53 0.75 -13.64 -25.58
N THR A 54 0.63 -14.15 -24.36
CA THR A 54 -0.58 -13.94 -23.56
C THR A 54 -0.59 -12.53 -22.97
N LEU A 55 -1.65 -11.77 -23.26
CA LEU A 55 -1.85 -10.46 -22.67
C LEU A 55 -2.06 -10.61 -21.16
N LYS A 56 -1.18 -10.03 -20.36
CA LYS A 56 -1.26 -10.07 -18.88
C LYS A 56 -1.81 -8.79 -18.27
N THR A 57 -1.50 -7.65 -18.88
CA THR A 57 -1.86 -6.33 -18.33
C THR A 57 -2.04 -5.29 -19.43
N ILE A 58 -2.97 -4.37 -19.20
CA ILE A 58 -3.18 -3.15 -19.98
C ILE A 58 -3.23 -2.03 -18.97
N ASP A 59 -2.37 -1.04 -19.17
CA ASP A 59 -2.34 0.18 -18.39
C ASP A 59 -3.19 1.25 -19.07
N THR A 60 -4.15 1.82 -18.34
CA THR A 60 -4.84 3.05 -18.74
C THR A 60 -4.25 4.25 -17.99
N GLU A 61 -4.84 5.43 -18.11
CA GLU A 61 -4.41 6.60 -17.32
C GLU A 61 -4.60 6.36 -15.82
N ASN A 62 -5.79 5.91 -15.42
CA ASN A 62 -6.20 5.88 -14.01
C ASN A 62 -6.30 4.48 -13.40
N SER A 63 -6.34 3.44 -14.23
CA SER A 63 -6.49 2.06 -13.81
C SER A 63 -5.54 1.13 -14.54
N ARG A 64 -5.44 -0.09 -14.05
CA ARG A 64 -4.78 -1.19 -14.74
C ARG A 64 -5.76 -2.34 -14.82
N TYR A 65 -5.80 -2.97 -15.98
CA TYR A 65 -6.51 -4.23 -16.15
C TYR A 65 -5.46 -5.34 -16.05
N VAL A 66 -5.82 -6.42 -15.37
CA VAL A 66 -5.00 -7.62 -15.17
C VAL A 66 -5.79 -8.81 -15.66
N TRP A 67 -5.12 -9.69 -16.41
CA TRP A 67 -5.71 -10.88 -17.00
C TRP A 67 -5.07 -12.14 -16.45
N GLU A 68 -5.91 -13.16 -16.28
CA GLU A 68 -5.50 -14.55 -16.22
C GLU A 68 -6.42 -15.35 -17.16
N ALA A 69 -5.85 -16.25 -17.95
CA ALA A 69 -6.59 -16.92 -19.02
C ALA A 69 -6.21 -18.38 -19.13
N ASN A 70 -7.18 -19.21 -19.49
CA ASN A 70 -6.95 -20.59 -19.91
C ASN A 70 -7.58 -20.85 -21.29
N GLU A 71 -7.77 -22.12 -21.65
CA GLU A 71 -8.35 -22.51 -22.94
C GLU A 71 -9.78 -21.99 -23.14
N HIS A 72 -10.58 -21.90 -22.07
CA HIS A 72 -12.03 -21.63 -22.15
C HIS A 72 -12.46 -20.34 -21.46
N LEU A 73 -11.69 -19.86 -20.50
CA LEU A 73 -12.04 -18.78 -19.59
C LEU A 73 -11.01 -17.66 -19.66
N LEU A 74 -11.50 -16.45 -19.50
CA LEU A 74 -10.75 -15.22 -19.38
C LEU A 74 -11.21 -14.53 -18.09
N PHE A 75 -10.31 -14.39 -17.12
CA PHE A 75 -10.58 -13.67 -15.90
C PHE A 75 -9.88 -12.31 -15.94
N VAL A 76 -10.66 -11.24 -15.84
CA VAL A 76 -10.17 -9.87 -15.85
C VAL A 76 -10.44 -9.21 -14.51
N MET A 77 -9.46 -8.49 -13.99
CA MET A 77 -9.59 -7.63 -12.82
C MET A 77 -9.17 -6.21 -13.19
N VAL A 78 -9.97 -5.23 -12.80
CA VAL A 78 -9.60 -3.81 -12.90
C VAL A 78 -9.16 -3.33 -11.53
N ILE A 79 -7.97 -2.76 -11.49
CA ILE A 79 -7.32 -2.32 -10.26
C ILE A 79 -6.89 -0.86 -10.35
N SER A 80 -6.76 -0.22 -9.19
CA SER A 80 -6.15 1.09 -9.08
C SER A 80 -4.65 1.03 -9.43
N LYS A 81 -4.07 2.17 -9.83
CA LYS A 81 -2.62 2.25 -10.11
C LYS A 81 -1.72 1.98 -8.89
N ALA A 82 -2.26 2.10 -7.68
CA ALA A 82 -1.54 1.86 -6.44
C ALA A 82 -1.42 0.36 -6.09
N ALA A 83 -2.32 -0.47 -6.64
CA ALA A 83 -2.39 -1.89 -6.34
C ALA A 83 -1.15 -2.66 -6.84
N ARG A 84 -0.71 -3.64 -6.05
CA ARG A 84 0.46 -4.48 -6.35
C ARG A 84 0.11 -5.55 -7.37
N ILE A 85 0.57 -5.39 -8.61
CA ILE A 85 0.26 -6.31 -9.73
C ILE A 85 0.51 -7.79 -9.38
N GLY A 86 1.62 -8.09 -8.69
CA GLY A 86 1.98 -9.46 -8.32
C GLY A 86 0.90 -10.14 -7.46
N HIS A 87 0.36 -9.43 -6.47
CA HIS A 87 -0.72 -9.94 -5.63
C HIS A 87 -2.02 -10.10 -6.42
N MET A 88 -2.32 -9.16 -7.31
CA MET A 88 -3.53 -9.19 -8.14
C MET A 88 -3.53 -10.37 -9.11
N ARG A 89 -2.37 -10.69 -9.69
CA ARG A 89 -2.21 -11.87 -10.55
C ARG A 89 -2.36 -13.16 -9.77
N PHE A 90 -1.73 -13.25 -8.59
CA PHE A 90 -1.90 -14.40 -7.71
C PHE A 90 -3.37 -14.60 -7.32
N MET A 91 -4.08 -13.52 -6.98
CA MET A 91 -5.50 -13.58 -6.63
C MET A 91 -6.37 -14.04 -7.80
N LEU A 92 -6.14 -13.51 -9.01
CA LEU A 92 -6.84 -13.96 -10.22
C LEU A 92 -6.59 -15.43 -10.52
N GLU A 93 -5.34 -15.88 -10.44
CA GLU A 93 -4.97 -17.27 -10.65
C GLU A 93 -5.61 -18.19 -9.61
N TYR A 94 -5.54 -17.80 -8.33
CA TYR A 94 -6.19 -18.53 -7.24
C TYR A 94 -7.71 -18.63 -7.47
N ALA A 95 -8.38 -17.52 -7.75
CA ALA A 95 -9.82 -17.51 -7.96
C ALA A 95 -10.24 -18.27 -9.23
N LEU A 96 -9.46 -18.23 -10.30
CA LEU A 96 -9.72 -19.03 -11.50
C LEU A 96 -9.60 -20.53 -11.22
N ASN A 97 -8.56 -20.94 -10.47
CA ASN A 97 -8.38 -22.33 -10.06
C ASN A 97 -9.50 -22.79 -9.13
N GLU A 98 -9.91 -21.94 -8.19
CA GLU A 98 -11.03 -22.21 -7.28
C GLU A 98 -12.34 -22.43 -8.06
N PHE A 99 -12.61 -21.58 -9.05
CA PHE A 99 -13.76 -21.75 -9.95
C PHE A 99 -13.78 -23.13 -10.61
N ILE A 100 -12.66 -23.51 -11.22
CA ILE A 100 -12.54 -24.77 -11.96
C ILE A 100 -12.64 -25.98 -11.04
N ASN A 101 -12.07 -25.91 -9.84
CA ASN A 101 -11.97 -27.07 -8.95
C ASN A 101 -13.23 -27.28 -8.11
N ASN A 102 -13.93 -26.19 -7.73
CA ASN A 102 -14.98 -26.24 -6.72
C ASN A 102 -16.35 -25.74 -7.21
N PHE A 103 -16.42 -24.97 -8.30
CA PHE A 103 -17.68 -24.45 -8.85
C PHE A 103 -18.07 -25.10 -10.19
N ILE A 104 -17.21 -25.98 -10.70
CA ILE A 104 -17.45 -26.76 -11.92
C ILE A 104 -17.53 -28.24 -11.53
N PRO A 105 -18.67 -28.92 -11.75
CA PRO A 105 -18.78 -30.37 -11.61
C PRO A 105 -17.66 -31.12 -12.34
N GLN A 106 -16.91 -31.93 -11.59
CA GLN A 106 -15.72 -32.65 -12.07
C GLN A 106 -16.03 -33.65 -13.20
N ASP A 107 -17.26 -34.12 -13.28
CA ASP A 107 -17.74 -35.10 -14.26
C ASP A 107 -18.08 -34.49 -15.63
N THR A 108 -18.32 -33.18 -15.66
CA THR A 108 -18.85 -32.46 -16.82
C THR A 108 -17.76 -31.63 -17.50
N GLY A 109 -16.89 -30.98 -16.72
CA GLY A 109 -15.79 -30.14 -17.21
C GLY A 109 -16.26 -28.80 -17.81
N VAL A 110 -15.35 -27.82 -17.85
CA VAL A 110 -15.65 -26.43 -18.23
C VAL A 110 -16.29 -26.31 -19.62
N ALA A 111 -15.74 -27.02 -20.62
CA ALA A 111 -16.21 -26.92 -22.00
C ALA A 111 -17.67 -27.36 -22.20
N ASN A 112 -18.14 -28.37 -21.46
CA ASN A 112 -19.51 -28.87 -21.58
C ASN A 112 -20.50 -27.97 -20.87
N ILE A 113 -20.14 -27.48 -19.67
CA ILE A 113 -20.95 -26.50 -18.95
C ILE A 113 -21.16 -25.24 -19.78
N LEU A 114 -20.11 -24.73 -20.43
CA LEU A 114 -20.25 -23.54 -21.28
C LEU A 114 -21.16 -23.78 -22.50
N LYS A 115 -21.19 -25.00 -23.07
CA LYS A 115 -22.11 -25.33 -24.17
C LYS A 115 -23.57 -25.40 -23.72
N GLU A 116 -23.81 -25.94 -22.54
CA GLU A 116 -25.16 -26.13 -21.97
C GLU A 116 -25.69 -24.87 -21.26
N TRP A 117 -24.80 -23.97 -20.85
CA TRP A 117 -25.18 -22.74 -20.19
C TRP A 117 -25.76 -21.74 -21.20
N HIS A 118 -27.01 -21.33 -20.97
CA HIS A 118 -27.77 -20.43 -21.84
C HIS A 118 -27.89 -19.00 -21.29
N GLY A 119 -26.93 -18.57 -20.47
CA GLY A 119 -26.87 -17.18 -20.00
C GLY A 119 -27.65 -16.89 -18.73
N ASP A 120 -27.95 -17.89 -17.89
CA ASP A 120 -28.55 -17.65 -16.58
C ASP A 120 -27.51 -16.98 -15.64
N PRO A 121 -27.70 -15.71 -15.24
CA PRO A 121 -26.77 -14.97 -14.41
C PRO A 121 -26.69 -15.49 -12.97
N THR A 122 -27.61 -16.35 -12.55
CA THR A 122 -27.63 -16.91 -11.19
C THR A 122 -26.81 -18.19 -11.06
N ALA A 123 -26.45 -18.84 -12.18
CA ALA A 123 -25.77 -20.13 -12.21
C ALA A 123 -24.44 -20.14 -11.44
N PHE A 124 -23.74 -19.00 -11.37
CA PHE A 124 -22.45 -18.85 -10.70
C PHE A 124 -22.49 -17.83 -9.55
N ARG A 125 -23.67 -17.63 -8.95
CA ARG A 125 -23.86 -16.65 -7.87
C ARG A 125 -22.94 -16.90 -6.68
N GLU A 126 -22.76 -18.18 -6.29
CA GLU A 126 -21.91 -18.56 -5.16
C GLU A 126 -20.44 -18.20 -5.41
N PHE A 127 -19.94 -18.43 -6.63
CA PHE A 127 -18.59 -17.99 -7.00
C PHE A 127 -18.45 -16.47 -6.90
N GLY A 128 -19.46 -15.72 -7.33
CA GLY A 128 -19.45 -14.28 -7.17
C GLY A 128 -19.42 -13.82 -5.70
N LEU A 129 -20.08 -14.52 -4.78
CA LEU A 129 -19.98 -14.23 -3.33
C LEU A 129 -18.58 -14.56 -2.78
N PHE A 130 -17.97 -15.65 -3.25
CA PHE A 130 -16.59 -15.97 -2.93
C PHE A 130 -15.63 -14.86 -3.40
N LEU A 131 -15.85 -14.28 -4.57
CA LEU A 131 -15.07 -13.13 -5.04
C LEU A 131 -15.26 -11.89 -4.15
N ASP A 132 -16.49 -11.62 -3.71
CA ASP A 132 -16.79 -10.50 -2.81
C ASP A 132 -16.03 -10.66 -1.47
N GLU A 133 -15.98 -11.87 -0.92
CA GLU A 133 -15.22 -12.20 0.29
C GLU A 133 -13.70 -12.09 0.08
N LEU A 134 -13.19 -12.62 -1.03
CA LEU A 134 -11.76 -12.58 -1.38
C LEU A 134 -11.26 -11.13 -1.52
N VAL A 135 -12.07 -10.26 -2.13
CA VAL A 135 -11.76 -8.83 -2.24
C VAL A 135 -11.80 -8.16 -0.88
N ALA A 136 -12.83 -8.41 -0.06
CA ALA A 136 -12.91 -7.83 1.29
C ALA A 136 -11.70 -8.19 2.16
N GLN A 137 -11.29 -9.46 2.16
CA GLN A 137 -10.10 -9.93 2.90
C GLN A 137 -8.81 -9.27 2.40
N TYR A 138 -8.69 -9.05 1.09
CA TYR A 138 -7.51 -8.38 0.53
C TYR A 138 -7.42 -6.92 0.96
N GLU A 139 -8.52 -6.17 0.83
CA GLU A 139 -8.52 -4.74 1.17
C GLU A 139 -8.21 -4.57 2.67
N GLU A 140 -8.80 -5.39 3.55
CA GLU A 140 -8.47 -5.39 4.99
C GLU A 140 -6.99 -5.72 5.26
N THR A 141 -6.43 -6.70 4.53
CA THR A 141 -5.02 -7.10 4.70
C THR A 141 -4.05 -6.04 4.20
N ASP A 142 -4.33 -5.39 3.06
CA ASP A 142 -3.46 -4.36 2.50
C ASP A 142 -3.46 -3.09 3.38
N GLU A 143 -4.61 -2.72 3.94
CA GLU A 143 -4.72 -1.68 4.96
C GLU A 143 -3.89 -2.02 6.21
N CYS A 144 -4.01 -3.24 6.72
CA CYS A 144 -3.21 -3.71 7.87
C CYS A 144 -1.71 -3.68 7.58
N LEU A 145 -1.28 -4.05 6.37
CA LEU A 145 0.13 -4.01 5.96
C LEU A 145 0.64 -2.56 5.88
N LEU A 146 -0.15 -1.62 5.37
CA LEU A 146 0.21 -0.20 5.31
C LEU A 146 0.27 0.44 6.70
N ALA A 147 -0.69 0.13 7.57
CA ALA A 147 -0.69 0.57 8.96
C ALA A 147 0.52 0.00 9.71
N GLY A 148 0.81 -1.29 9.56
CA GLY A 148 1.99 -1.94 10.15
C GLY A 148 3.30 -1.29 9.70
N LYS A 149 3.44 -1.03 8.38
CA LYS A 149 4.60 -0.33 7.83
C LYS A 149 4.75 1.09 8.40
N SER A 150 3.64 1.81 8.55
CA SER A 150 3.62 3.16 9.11
C SER A 150 3.98 3.16 10.59
N MET A 151 3.45 2.23 11.37
CA MET A 151 3.78 2.06 12.80
C MET A 151 5.25 1.71 13.01
N ASP A 152 5.79 0.78 12.22
CA ASP A 152 7.21 0.45 12.28
C ASP A 152 8.10 1.67 12.00
N CYS A 153 7.73 2.47 11.00
CA CYS A 153 8.44 3.70 10.67
C CYS A 153 8.39 4.70 11.83
N LEU A 154 7.19 4.93 12.40
CA LEU A 154 7.01 5.78 13.57
C LEU A 154 7.87 5.35 14.76
N GLU A 155 7.90 4.04 15.07
CA GLU A 155 8.70 3.50 16.17
C GLU A 155 10.19 3.78 15.99
N VAL A 156 10.72 3.58 14.79
CA VAL A 156 12.13 3.83 14.49
C VAL A 156 12.47 5.32 14.65
N TYR A 157 11.67 6.23 14.09
CA TYR A 157 11.88 7.66 14.26
C TYR A 157 11.71 8.11 15.71
N ASN A 158 10.73 7.57 16.43
CA ASN A 158 10.51 7.88 17.86
C ASN A 158 11.75 7.55 18.69
N HIS A 159 12.35 6.38 18.44
CA HIS A 159 13.61 6.01 19.06
C HIS A 159 14.74 6.96 18.68
N ILE A 160 14.89 7.31 17.40
CA ILE A 160 15.90 8.28 16.96
C ILE A 160 15.73 9.62 17.69
N PHE A 161 14.53 10.18 17.77
CA PHE A 161 14.27 11.44 18.48
C PHE A 161 14.63 11.36 19.96
N ARG A 162 14.26 10.24 20.62
CA ARG A 162 14.61 10.00 22.02
C ARG A 162 16.13 9.89 22.23
N GLU A 163 16.85 9.18 21.37
CA GLU A 163 18.30 9.07 21.46
C GLU A 163 18.99 10.42 21.20
N ILE A 164 18.48 11.23 20.26
CA ILE A 164 18.99 12.58 20.02
C ILE A 164 18.86 13.46 21.28
N MET A 165 17.73 13.38 21.97
CA MET A 165 17.47 14.16 23.19
C MET A 165 18.16 13.62 24.45
N LYS A 166 18.90 12.50 24.37
CA LYS A 166 19.82 12.06 25.43
C LYS A 166 21.09 12.90 25.52
N ILE A 167 21.26 13.90 24.66
CA ILE A 167 22.37 14.85 24.71
C ILE A 167 22.64 15.39 26.12
N ASP A 168 23.92 15.54 26.48
CA ASP A 168 24.37 15.96 27.80
C ASP A 168 24.19 17.48 28.00
N MET A 169 22.98 17.85 28.41
CA MET A 169 22.54 19.22 28.67
C MET A 169 21.56 19.25 29.83
N GLU A 170 21.47 20.41 30.49
CA GLU A 170 20.49 20.61 31.56
C GLU A 170 19.06 20.50 31.02
N THR A 171 18.13 20.06 31.88
CA THR A 171 16.71 19.93 31.53
C THR A 171 16.13 21.23 30.96
N ARG A 172 16.55 22.38 31.49
CA ARG A 172 16.12 23.69 31.01
C ARG A 172 16.50 23.93 29.55
N ASP A 173 17.69 23.53 29.15
CA ASP A 173 18.17 23.70 27.78
C ASP A 173 17.47 22.73 26.82
N LYS A 174 17.23 21.49 27.25
CA LYS A 174 16.42 20.54 26.47
C LYS A 174 15.00 21.07 26.24
N GLN A 175 14.40 21.72 27.24
CA GLN A 175 13.10 22.37 27.10
C GLN A 175 13.13 23.62 26.21
N ASN A 176 14.28 24.30 26.12
CA ASN A 176 14.48 25.39 25.14
C ASN A 176 14.56 24.82 23.71
N ILE A 177 15.30 23.72 23.51
CA ILE A 177 15.40 23.01 22.23
C ILE A 177 14.00 22.57 21.78
N ALA A 178 13.25 21.89 22.64
CA ALA A 178 11.89 21.43 22.35
C ALA A 178 10.96 22.56 21.91
N ARG A 179 11.02 23.73 22.57
CA ARG A 179 10.28 24.92 22.15
C ARG A 179 10.73 25.46 20.80
N SER A 180 12.04 25.44 20.53
CA SER A 180 12.60 25.90 19.24
C SER A 180 12.14 25.01 18.09
N ILE A 181 12.18 23.68 18.28
CA ILE A 181 11.66 22.70 17.32
C ILE A 181 10.18 22.97 17.07
N ARG A 182 9.35 23.10 18.13
CA ARG A 182 7.92 23.41 18.00
C ARG A 182 7.64 24.65 17.15
N ASN A 183 8.46 25.70 17.29
CA ASN A 183 8.29 26.92 16.50
C ASN A 183 8.68 26.71 15.02
N ARG A 184 9.72 25.91 14.76
CA ARG A 184 10.20 25.63 13.39
C ARG A 184 9.33 24.66 12.61
N ILE A 185 8.55 23.83 13.29
CA ILE A 185 7.60 22.91 12.62
C ILE A 185 6.27 23.59 12.25
N GLY A 186 6.02 24.83 12.66
CA GLY A 186 4.79 25.55 12.29
C GLY A 186 4.46 25.50 10.79
N PRO A 187 5.41 25.82 9.88
CA PRO A 187 5.18 25.68 8.44
C PRO A 187 5.01 24.23 7.96
N LEU A 188 5.54 23.24 8.69
CA LEU A 188 5.32 21.83 8.38
C LEU A 188 3.90 21.39 8.75
N ASN A 189 3.32 21.93 9.81
CA ASN A 189 1.95 21.64 10.23
C ASN A 189 0.92 22.06 9.17
N GLU A 190 1.16 23.18 8.46
CA GLU A 190 0.30 23.62 7.34
C GLU A 190 0.29 22.60 6.18
N LYS A 191 1.38 21.85 6.01
CA LYS A 191 1.52 20.83 4.95
C LYS A 191 1.10 19.44 5.44
N TYR A 192 1.29 19.17 6.73
CA TYR A 192 1.08 17.88 7.37
C TYR A 192 0.29 18.09 8.66
N GLU A 193 -1.02 18.24 8.54
CA GLU A 193 -1.94 18.56 9.67
C GLU A 193 -1.82 17.56 10.83
N PHE A 194 -1.49 16.30 10.54
CA PHE A 194 -1.27 15.25 11.55
C PHE A 194 -0.10 15.52 12.51
N LEU A 195 0.73 16.53 12.25
CA LEU A 195 1.80 16.96 13.15
C LEU A 195 1.35 17.92 14.26
N GLU A 196 0.20 18.60 14.11
CA GLU A 196 -0.23 19.66 15.05
C GLU A 196 -0.39 19.17 16.50
N GLY A 197 -0.75 17.90 16.67
CA GLY A 197 -0.95 17.28 17.98
C GLY A 197 0.25 16.57 18.59
N VAL A 198 1.37 16.47 17.86
CA VAL A 198 2.51 15.63 18.29
C VAL A 198 3.23 16.27 19.49
N PRO A 199 3.37 15.55 20.63
CA PRO A 199 4.08 16.08 21.78
C PRO A 199 5.58 16.24 21.50
N ILE A 200 6.12 17.38 21.94
CA ILE A 200 7.55 17.71 21.85
C ILE A 200 8.01 18.25 23.19
N ASP A 201 8.95 17.58 23.82
CA ASP A 201 9.46 17.96 25.14
C ASP A 201 10.97 17.71 25.26
N GLY A 202 11.50 17.84 26.48
CA GLY A 202 12.92 17.61 26.75
C GLY A 202 13.39 16.16 26.56
N HIS A 203 12.50 15.22 26.26
CA HIS A 203 12.80 13.81 26.03
C HIS A 203 12.75 13.43 24.54
N GLY A 204 12.13 14.23 23.67
CA GLY A 204 12.01 13.89 22.26
C GLY A 204 10.77 14.47 21.60
N ILE A 205 10.42 13.84 20.48
CA ILE A 205 9.19 14.04 19.73
C ILE A 205 8.45 12.70 19.79
N GLU A 206 7.25 12.68 20.35
CA GLU A 206 6.45 11.46 20.53
C GLU A 206 5.60 11.17 19.29
N VAL A 207 6.26 10.84 18.19
CA VAL A 207 5.61 10.59 16.89
C VAL A 207 4.70 9.34 16.91
N LEU A 208 4.82 8.46 17.91
CA LEU A 208 3.91 7.34 18.10
C LEU A 208 2.46 7.76 18.38
N GLU A 209 2.20 9.01 18.74
CA GLU A 209 0.84 9.53 18.91
C GLU A 209 0.14 9.86 17.58
N ILE A 210 0.82 9.75 16.45
CA ILE A 210 0.23 9.93 15.12
C ILE A 210 -0.68 8.73 14.80
N ASP A 211 -1.99 9.01 14.63
CA ASP A 211 -2.98 7.99 14.28
C ASP A 211 -2.90 7.61 12.79
N VAL A 212 -2.16 6.54 12.51
CA VAL A 212 -2.03 5.96 11.16
C VAL A 212 -3.05 4.86 10.87
N ALA A 213 -3.90 4.50 11.85
CA ALA A 213 -4.84 3.39 11.71
C ALA A 213 -6.06 3.76 10.85
N LYS A 214 -6.38 5.04 10.73
CA LYS A 214 -7.54 5.53 9.95
C LYS A 214 -7.31 5.59 8.44
N GLY A 215 -6.10 5.28 7.95
CA GLY A 215 -5.79 5.29 6.51
C GLY A 215 -5.70 6.67 5.84
N ASP A 216 -6.03 7.75 6.56
CA ASP A 216 -6.00 9.13 6.04
C ASP A 216 -4.59 9.64 5.70
N ILE A 217 -3.56 9.01 6.27
CA ILE A 217 -2.16 9.41 6.10
C ILE A 217 -1.46 8.44 5.16
N SER A 218 -1.08 8.92 3.98
CA SER A 218 -0.24 8.11 3.08
C SER A 218 1.15 7.87 3.69
N TYR A 219 1.68 6.65 3.54
CA TYR A 219 3.03 6.31 4.02
C TYR A 219 4.12 7.28 3.50
N ARG A 220 3.97 7.77 2.26
CA ARG A 220 4.91 8.75 1.68
C ARG A 220 4.84 10.08 2.41
N SER A 221 3.64 10.59 2.68
CA SER A 221 3.45 11.84 3.43
C SER A 221 4.03 11.70 4.84
N LEU A 222 3.77 10.57 5.50
CA LEU A 222 4.31 10.27 6.82
C LEU A 222 5.84 10.28 6.82
N ARG A 223 6.49 9.52 5.92
CA ARG A 223 7.95 9.47 5.84
C ARG A 223 8.52 10.87 5.62
N ASN A 224 8.02 11.60 4.62
CA ASN A 224 8.54 12.93 4.31
C ASN A 224 8.40 13.90 5.49
N ALA A 225 7.31 13.81 6.27
CA ALA A 225 7.15 14.59 7.48
C ALA A 225 8.18 14.21 8.56
N LEU A 226 8.40 12.91 8.78
CA LEU A 226 9.36 12.41 9.77
C LEU A 226 10.82 12.73 9.40
N GLU A 227 11.19 12.67 8.11
CA GLU A 227 12.50 13.09 7.61
C GLU A 227 12.77 14.58 7.88
N GLU A 228 11.78 15.44 7.60
CA GLU A 228 11.90 16.88 7.88
C GLU A 228 11.97 17.17 9.39
N LEU A 229 11.20 16.44 10.21
CA LEU A 229 11.31 16.53 11.67
C LEU A 229 12.70 16.10 12.15
N LEU A 230 13.27 15.03 11.60
CA LEU A 230 14.62 14.58 11.90
C LEU A 230 15.65 15.66 11.57
N ARG A 231 15.56 16.24 10.38
CA ARG A 231 16.44 17.33 9.94
C ARG A 231 16.38 18.52 10.89
N ILE A 232 15.18 19.03 11.20
CA ILE A 232 14.99 20.17 12.10
C ILE A 232 15.54 19.85 13.49
N THR A 233 15.25 18.67 14.01
CA THR A 233 15.72 18.25 15.34
C THR A 233 17.24 18.19 15.39
N ALA A 234 17.87 17.59 14.39
CA ALA A 234 19.32 17.50 14.26
C ALA A 234 19.99 18.89 14.24
N GLU A 235 19.50 19.77 13.37
CA GLU A 235 19.98 21.15 13.22
C GLU A 235 19.87 21.92 14.56
N GLU A 236 18.70 21.89 15.20
CA GLU A 236 18.46 22.61 16.45
C GLU A 236 19.33 22.10 17.61
N VAL A 237 19.47 20.78 17.74
CA VAL A 237 20.26 20.17 18.80
C VAL A 237 21.74 20.48 18.58
N GLN A 238 22.23 20.40 17.34
CA GLN A 238 23.61 20.71 16.98
C GLN A 238 23.95 22.19 17.25
N GLU A 239 23.08 23.12 16.84
CA GLU A 239 23.28 24.55 17.02
C GLU A 239 23.33 24.92 18.51
N ARG A 240 22.44 24.35 19.32
CA ARG A 240 22.30 24.68 20.75
C ARG A 240 23.34 24.00 21.64
N ALA A 241 23.66 22.74 21.36
CA ALA A 241 24.60 21.97 22.19
C ALA A 241 26.06 22.16 21.78
N GLY A 242 26.30 22.60 20.54
CA GLY A 242 27.61 22.66 19.94
C GLY A 242 28.12 21.29 19.45
N LEU A 243 29.04 21.34 18.49
CA LEU A 243 29.50 20.17 17.73
C LEU A 243 30.04 19.03 18.60
N ASN A 244 30.77 19.34 19.68
CA ASN A 244 31.40 18.31 20.51
C ASN A 244 30.37 17.47 21.28
N LYS A 245 29.39 18.13 21.93
CA LYS A 245 28.32 17.43 22.66
C LYS A 245 27.40 16.68 21.71
N TYR A 246 27.11 17.28 20.55
CA TYR A 246 26.34 16.64 19.50
C TYR A 246 26.99 15.35 19.00
N ARG A 247 28.28 15.41 18.63
CA ARG A 247 29.04 14.22 18.20
C ARG A 247 29.08 13.14 19.28
N HIS A 248 29.30 13.53 20.53
CA HIS A 248 29.29 12.58 21.64
C HIS A 248 27.93 11.86 21.74
N MET A 249 26.82 12.60 21.68
CA MET A 249 25.48 12.00 21.64
C MET A 249 25.30 11.04 20.45
N VAL A 250 25.74 11.44 19.26
CA VAL A 250 25.61 10.59 18.05
C VAL A 250 26.35 9.27 18.23
N PHE A 251 27.59 9.29 18.75
CA PHE A 251 28.40 8.08 18.88
C PHE A 251 28.01 7.21 20.08
N GLU A 252 27.63 7.80 21.22
CA GLU A 252 27.36 7.05 22.45
C GLU A 252 25.90 6.60 22.60
N HIS A 253 24.95 7.29 21.98
CA HIS A 253 23.52 7.00 22.14
C HIS A 253 22.87 6.54 20.83
N LEU A 254 22.99 7.36 19.78
CA LEU A 254 22.29 7.09 18.53
C LEU A 254 22.90 5.95 17.72
N MET A 255 24.23 5.91 17.54
CA MET A 255 24.91 4.88 16.76
C MET A 255 24.67 3.44 17.28
N PRO A 256 24.69 3.18 18.60
CA PRO A 256 24.30 1.88 19.13
C PRO A 256 22.90 1.45 18.71
N TYR A 257 21.93 2.37 18.73
CA TYR A 257 20.57 2.11 18.25
C TYR A 257 20.55 1.80 16.75
N VAL A 258 21.16 2.67 15.93
CA VAL A 258 21.24 2.52 14.47
C VAL A 258 21.87 1.19 14.07
N LYS A 259 22.93 0.75 14.76
CA LYS A 259 23.57 -0.55 14.51
C LYS A 259 22.66 -1.72 14.89
N ARG A 260 21.95 -1.62 16.01
CA ARG A 260 21.04 -2.68 16.48
C ARG A 260 19.86 -2.87 15.53
N ASP A 261 19.29 -1.78 15.02
CA ASP A 261 18.08 -1.79 14.19
C ASP A 261 18.35 -1.58 12.68
N ILE A 262 19.60 -1.76 12.24
CA ILE A 262 20.04 -1.40 10.87
C ILE A 262 19.17 -1.99 9.76
N GLN A 263 18.64 -3.21 9.95
CA GLN A 263 17.75 -3.84 8.99
C GLN A 263 16.44 -3.06 8.81
N ARG A 264 15.77 -2.67 9.91
CA ARG A 264 14.54 -1.85 9.85
C ARG A 264 14.82 -0.49 9.22
N LEU A 265 15.94 0.14 9.58
CA LEU A 265 16.33 1.43 8.98
C LEU A 265 16.56 1.32 7.47
N GLN A 266 17.14 0.22 6.99
CA GLN A 266 17.31 -0.04 5.55
C GLN A 266 15.98 -0.33 4.85
N THR A 267 15.14 -1.20 5.43
CA THR A 267 13.82 -1.57 4.89
C THR A 267 12.94 -0.35 4.66
N TYR A 268 13.03 0.65 5.54
CA TYR A 268 12.21 1.87 5.49
C TYR A 268 12.93 3.08 4.89
N ALA A 269 14.14 2.91 4.36
CA ALA A 269 14.98 3.98 3.80
C ALA A 269 15.21 5.16 4.78
N ILE A 270 15.31 4.85 6.08
CA ILE A 270 15.60 5.79 7.17
C ILE A 270 17.12 5.93 7.34
N LEU A 271 17.89 4.89 6.99
CA LEU A 271 19.36 4.91 7.11
C LEU A 271 19.98 6.08 6.35
N ASP A 272 19.49 6.39 5.15
CA ASP A 272 19.98 7.50 4.35
C ASP A 272 19.71 8.85 5.00
N ASP A 273 18.58 9.00 5.70
CA ASP A 273 18.22 10.23 6.41
C ASP A 273 19.12 10.42 7.63
N VAL A 274 19.34 9.34 8.39
CA VAL A 274 20.27 9.30 9.52
C VAL A 274 21.67 9.70 9.08
N VAL A 275 22.17 9.13 7.98
CA VAL A 275 23.49 9.48 7.44
C VAL A 275 23.52 10.92 6.96
N ARG A 276 22.49 11.39 6.26
CA ARG A 276 22.46 12.74 5.67
C ARG A 276 22.40 13.85 6.72
N TYR A 277 21.64 13.66 7.79
CA TYR A 277 21.35 14.74 8.75
C TYR A 277 22.11 14.63 10.07
N LEU A 278 22.67 13.46 10.41
CA LEU A 278 23.30 13.23 11.71
C LEU A 278 24.82 13.03 11.64
N PHE A 279 25.39 12.86 10.44
CA PHE A 279 26.83 12.70 10.19
C PHE A 279 27.37 13.73 9.21
#